data_AF-A0AAP0LHK3-F1
#
_entry.id   AF-A0AAP0LHK3-F1
#
_cell.length_a   1.000
_cell.length_b   1.000
_cell.length_c   1.000
_cell.angle_alpha   90.00
_cell.angle_beta   90.00
_cell.angle_gamma   90.00
#
_symmetry.space_group_name_H-M   'P 1'
#
loop_
_entity.id
_entity.type
_entity.pdbx_description
1 polymer ?
#
loop_
_entity_poly.entity_id
_entity_poly.type
_entity_poly.pdbx_seq_one_letter_code
_entity_poly.pdbx_strand_id
1 'polypeptide(L)'
;MGLTLPNGQCCIDQRILQQEAVAFFKDVYTGDSSNGLSFPVRNQFPSIPAPLINSLSALIADEEVRSALFEMSPVKAPGLDVITALFYQSH
;
A
#
# COMPACT_ATOMS: atom_id res chain seq x y z
N MET A 1 2.67 -23.18 11.52
CA MET A 1 2.22 -21.80 11.25
C MET A 1 0.82 -21.68 11.82
N GLY A 2 0.56 -20.78 12.77
CA GLY A 2 -0.75 -20.59 13.43
C GLY A 2 -1.15 -19.12 13.39
N LEU A 3 -2.44 -18.83 13.63
CA LEU A 3 -2.98 -17.47 13.62
C LEU A 3 -3.35 -17.06 15.04
N THR A 4 -2.98 -15.84 15.43
CA THR A 4 -3.39 -15.27 16.72
C THR A 4 -4.79 -14.71 16.57
N LEU A 5 -5.74 -15.30 17.29
CA LEU A 5 -7.12 -14.85 17.32
C LEU A 5 -7.26 -13.50 18.06
N PRO A 6 -8.36 -12.75 17.87
CA PRO A 6 -8.60 -11.47 18.56
C PRO A 6 -8.61 -11.57 20.09
N ASN A 7 -8.83 -12.76 20.64
CA ASN A 7 -8.77 -13.05 22.08
C ASN A 7 -7.32 -13.27 22.60
N GLY A 8 -6.31 -13.08 21.74
CA GLY A 8 -4.89 -13.24 22.07
C GLY A 8 -4.39 -14.68 22.09
N GLN A 9 -5.23 -15.68 21.76
CA GLN A 9 -4.83 -17.08 21.74
C GLN A 9 -4.30 -17.48 20.35
N CYS A 10 -3.27 -18.33 20.34
CA CYS A 10 -2.77 -18.94 19.12
C CYS A 10 -3.66 -20.13 18.72
N CYS A 11 -4.20 -20.09 17.51
CA CYS A 11 -5.00 -21.16 16.94
C CYS A 11 -4.23 -21.88 15.83
N ILE A 12 -4.32 -23.21 15.82
CA ILE A 12 -3.75 -24.10 14.80
C ILE A 12 -4.81 -25.02 14.17
N ASP A 13 -6.08 -24.86 14.54
CA ASP A 13 -7.17 -25.65 13.97
C ASP A 13 -7.44 -25.19 12.54
N GLN A 14 -7.33 -26.12 11.59
CA GLN A 14 -7.43 -25.82 10.17
C GLN A 14 -8.77 -25.19 9.76
N ARG A 15 -9.88 -25.57 10.40
CA ARG A 15 -11.20 -25.02 10.09
C ARG A 15 -11.32 -23.58 10.57
N ILE A 16 -10.83 -23.32 11.78
CA ILE A 16 -10.82 -21.97 12.36
C ILE A 16 -9.90 -21.06 11.52
N LEU A 17 -8.70 -21.54 11.17
CA LEU A 17 -7.78 -20.80 10.30
C LEU A 17 -8.41 -20.42 8.96
N GLN A 18 -9.10 -21.36 8.32
CA GLN A 18 -9.79 -21.10 7.05
C GLN A 18 -10.90 -20.07 7.21
N GLN A 19 -11.70 -20.17 8.28
CA GLN A 19 -12.80 -19.25 8.55
C GLN A 19 -12.29 -17.83 8.81
N GLU A 20 -11.27 -17.67 9.66
CA GLU A 20 -10.66 -16.38 9.97
C GLU A 20 -10.00 -15.75 8.73
N ALA A 21 -9.29 -16.54 7.92
CA ALA A 21 -8.69 -16.05 6.68
C ALA A 21 -9.77 -15.55 5.70
N VAL A 22 -10.85 -16.32 5.52
CA VAL A 22 -11.96 -15.91 4.65
C VAL A 22 -12.64 -14.65 5.19
N ALA A 23 -12.90 -14.57 6.50
CA ALA A 23 -13.53 -13.40 7.12
C ALA A 23 -12.66 -12.15 6.95
N PHE A 24 -11.36 -12.26 7.23
CA PHE A 24 -10.40 -11.16 7.08
C PHE A 24 -10.32 -10.65 5.65
N PHE A 25 -10.08 -11.54 4.67
CA PHE A 25 -9.96 -11.09 3.29
C PHE A 25 -11.29 -10.63 2.72
N LYS A 26 -12.41 -11.22 3.14
CA LYS A 26 -13.74 -10.70 2.80
C LYS A 26 -13.88 -9.26 3.28
N ASP A 27 -13.55 -8.96 4.53
CA ASP A 27 -13.59 -7.58 5.05
C ASP A 27 -12.67 -6.64 4.27
N VAL A 28 -11.42 -7.04 4.00
CA VAL A 28 -10.48 -6.23 3.19
C VAL A 28 -11.03 -5.95 1.79
N TYR A 29 -11.63 -6.95 1.13
CA TYR A 29 -12.12 -6.82 -0.25
C TYR A 29 -13.57 -6.32 -0.35
N THR A 30 -14.29 -6.18 0.77
CA THR A 30 -15.67 -5.67 0.81
C THR A 30 -15.85 -4.43 1.68
N GLY A 31 -14.82 -4.02 2.42
CA GLY A 31 -14.79 -2.85 3.31
C GLY A 31 -14.94 -1.50 2.61
N ASP A 32 -14.99 -1.50 1.28
CA ASP A 32 -15.37 -0.36 0.44
C ASP A 32 -16.77 -0.51 -0.16
N SER A 33 -17.72 -1.15 0.54
CA SER A 33 -19.12 -0.71 0.42
C SER A 33 -19.24 0.67 1.07
N SER A 34 -18.60 1.65 0.44
CA SER A 34 -18.99 3.04 0.52
C SER A 34 -20.47 3.06 0.19
N ASN A 35 -21.30 3.01 1.23
CA ASN A 35 -22.73 3.31 1.17
C ASN A 35 -22.82 4.76 0.69
N GLY A 36 -22.70 4.96 -0.62
CA GLY A 36 -22.44 6.24 -1.24
C GLY A 36 -21.48 7.08 -0.39
N LEU A 37 -20.18 7.10 -0.72
CA LEU A 37 -19.45 8.34 -0.51
C LEU A 37 -20.18 9.39 -1.37
N SER A 38 -21.27 9.93 -0.83
CA SER A 38 -21.96 11.10 -1.31
C SER A 38 -20.98 12.17 -0.93
N PHE A 39 -20.01 12.41 -1.82
CA PHE A 39 -19.17 13.59 -1.78
C PHE A 39 -20.14 14.76 -1.70
N PRO A 40 -20.38 15.30 -0.49
CA PRO A 40 -21.53 16.16 -0.27
C PRO A 40 -21.34 17.49 -0.99
N VAL A 41 -20.14 17.69 -1.53
CA VAL A 41 -19.78 18.91 -2.19
C VAL A 41 -19.08 18.64 -3.51
N ARG A 42 -19.86 18.78 -4.58
CA ARG A 42 -19.29 19.03 -5.91
C ARG A 42 -18.51 20.34 -5.85
N ASN A 43 -17.35 20.41 -6.49
CA ASN A 43 -16.53 21.62 -6.61
C ASN A 43 -15.84 22.18 -5.34
N GLN A 44 -15.75 21.45 -4.22
CA GLN A 44 -14.95 21.91 -3.06
C GLN A 44 -13.50 21.43 -3.04
N PHE A 45 -13.14 20.50 -3.93
CA PHE A 45 -11.74 20.14 -4.08
C PHE A 45 -11.02 21.26 -4.83
N PRO A 46 -9.87 21.74 -4.33
CA PRO A 46 -9.07 22.71 -5.06
C PRO A 46 -8.71 22.11 -6.41
N SER A 47 -8.92 22.87 -7.48
CA SER A 47 -8.46 22.46 -8.80
C SER A 47 -6.94 22.40 -8.78
N ILE A 48 -6.38 21.25 -9.18
CA ILE A 48 -4.94 21.12 -9.36
C ILE A 48 -4.54 22.11 -10.47
N PRO A 49 -3.58 23.01 -10.23
CA PRO A 49 -3.13 23.94 -11.25
C PRO A 49 -2.59 23.18 -12.47
N ALA A 50 -2.82 23.71 -13.67
CA ALA A 50 -2.28 23.16 -14.92
C ALA A 50 -0.77 22.81 -14.86
N PRO A 51 0.14 23.64 -14.29
CA PRO A 51 1.55 23.26 -14.19
C PRO A 51 1.78 22.01 -13.32
N LEU A 52 1.00 21.83 -12.26
CA LEU A 52 1.09 20.66 -11.38
C LEU A 52 0.50 19.42 -12.05
N ILE A 53 -0.57 19.56 -12.84
CA ILE A 53 -1.08 18.46 -13.68
C ILE A 53 0.00 18.03 -14.69
N ASN A 54 0.63 18.99 -15.35
CA ASN A 54 1.68 18.72 -16.34
C ASN A 54 2.86 17.97 -15.71
N SER A 55 3.29 18.35 -14.50
CA SER A 55 4.35 17.62 -13.79
C SER A 55 3.91 16.21 -13.37
N LEU A 56 2.66 16.03 -12.93
CA LEU A 56 2.13 14.72 -12.57
C LEU A 56 1.95 13.79 -13.78
N SER A 57 1.76 14.37 -14.98
CA SER A 57 1.64 13.64 -16.24
C SER A 57 2.97 13.48 -16.99
N ALA A 58 4.06 14.04 -16.47
CA ALA A 58 5.36 13.94 -17.11
C ALA A 58 5.86 12.49 -17.11
N LEU A 59 6.69 12.17 -18.09
CA LEU A 59 7.41 10.90 -18.07
C LEU A 59 8.40 10.90 -16.91
N ILE A 60 8.41 9.81 -16.15
CA ILE A 60 9.35 9.63 -15.04
C ILE A 60 10.75 9.49 -15.62
N ALA A 61 11.68 10.33 -15.16
CA ALA A 61 13.09 10.24 -15.53
C ALA A 61 13.86 9.29 -14.61
N ASP A 62 14.90 8.63 -15.14
CA ASP A 62 15.76 7.73 -14.34
C ASP A 62 16.38 8.42 -13.13
N GLU A 63 16.70 9.71 -13.26
CA GLU A 63 17.23 10.53 -12.16
C GLU A 63 16.20 10.73 -11.03
N GLU A 64 14.92 10.90 -11.37
CA GLU A 64 13.84 11.01 -10.39
C GLU A 64 13.67 9.69 -9.63
N VAL A 65 13.74 8.56 -10.35
CA VAL A 65 13.71 7.22 -9.73
C VAL A 65 14.89 7.03 -8.80
N ARG A 66 16.11 7.40 -9.23
CA ARG A 66 17.33 7.29 -8.43
C ARG A 66 17.22 8.14 -7.16
N SER A 67 16.80 9.40 -7.30
CA SER A 67 16.64 10.32 -6.18
C SER A 67 15.61 9.82 -5.17
N ALA A 68 14.41 9.45 -5.63
CA ALA A 68 13.35 8.94 -4.76
C ALA A 68 13.74 7.63 -4.05
N LEU A 69 14.48 6.74 -4.74
CA LEU A 69 14.96 5.48 -4.16
C LEU A 69 15.91 5.72 -2.97
N PHE A 70 16.77 6.74 -3.04
CA PHE A 70 17.75 7.05 -1.99
C PHE A 70 17.25 8.02 -0.92
N GLU A 71 16.14 8.74 -1.15
CA GLU A 71 15.44 9.49 -0.10
C GLU A 71 14.70 8.58 0.89
N MET A 72 14.39 7.34 0.48
CA MET A 72 13.78 6.34 1.34
C MET A 72 14.83 5.70 2.27
N SER A 73 14.39 5.22 3.44
CA SER A 73 15.26 4.41 4.31
C SER A 73 15.82 3.21 3.51
N PRO A 74 17.12 2.91 3.60
CA PRO A 74 17.76 1.89 2.74
C PRO A 74 17.14 0.49 2.84
N VAL A 75 16.42 0.23 3.93
CA VAL A 75 15.73 -1.03 4.25
C VAL A 75 14.22 -0.96 4.03
N LYS A 76 13.69 0.11 3.42
CA LYS A 76 12.25 0.32 3.17
C LYS A 76 11.81 -0.28 1.82
N ALA A 77 12.29 -1.47 1.48
CA ALA A 77 11.77 -2.30 0.37
C ALA A 77 12.48 -3.66 0.30
N PRO A 78 12.57 -4.48 1.36
CA PRO A 78 12.95 -5.87 1.18
C PRO A 78 11.70 -6.58 0.65
N GLY A 79 11.53 -6.62 -0.67
CA GLY A 79 10.60 -7.55 -1.29
C GLY A 79 11.03 -9.00 -1.02
N LEU A 80 10.27 -9.97 -1.53
CA LEU A 80 10.64 -11.39 -1.47
C LEU A 80 12.01 -11.70 -2.12
N ASP A 81 12.49 -10.79 -2.97
CA ASP A 81 13.75 -10.79 -3.68
C ASP A 81 14.95 -10.27 -2.87
N VAL A 82 14.74 -9.66 -1.70
CA VAL A 82 15.80 -9.22 -0.74
C VAL A 82 16.78 -8.18 -1.32
N ILE A 83 16.47 -7.58 -2.46
CA ILE A 83 17.31 -6.52 -3.05
C ILE A 83 16.90 -5.19 -2.42
N THR A 84 17.82 -4.61 -1.64
CA THR A 84 17.60 -3.31 -0.96
C THR A 84 18.25 -2.18 -1.75
N ALA A 85 17.87 -0.93 -1.46
CA ALA A 85 18.45 0.25 -2.10
C ALA A 85 19.98 0.31 -1.94
N LEU A 86 20.55 -0.31 -0.88
CA LEU A 86 22.00 -0.42 -0.68
C LEU A 86 22.73 -1.07 -1.87
N PHE A 87 22.11 -2.00 -2.58
CA PHE A 87 22.69 -2.64 -3.76
C PHE A 87 22.98 -1.63 -4.89
N TYR A 88 22.15 -0.59 -5.00
CA TYR A 88 22.27 0.42 -6.05
C TYR A 88 23.11 1.63 -5.60
N GLN A 89 23.58 1.68 -4.35
CA GLN A 89 24.47 2.75 -3.85
C GLN A 89 25.93 2.56 -4.29
N SER A 90 26.30 1.37 -4.79
CA SER A 90 27.62 1.12 -5.35
C SER A 90 27.70 1.61 -6.81
N HIS A 91 28.42 2.73 -6.98
CA HIS A 91 28.83 3.46 -8.19
C HIS A 91 28.05 4.74 -8.56
#